data_AF-A0A133VDQ1-F1
#
_entry.id   AF-A0A133VDQ1-F1
#
_cell.length_a   1.000
_cell.length_b   1.000
_cell.length_c   1.000
_cell.angle_alpha   90.00
_cell.angle_beta   90.00
_cell.angle_gamma   90.00
#
_symmetry.space_group_name_H-M   'P 1'
#
loop_
_entity.id
_entity.type
_entity.pdbx_description
1 polymer ?
#
loop_
_entity_poly.entity_id
_entity_poly.type
_entity_poly.pdbx_seq_one_letter_code
_entity_poly.pdbx_strand_id
1 'polypeptide(L)'
;MGSWQRKALIALFYPFTLLMIVAGFTAFVLLVFDFSTFFAATVALCFFSFSATILYLIFRPVIKLLDVRWIFLGLVVAADVLAILSLGTLLLRGIV
;
A
#
# COMPACT_ATOMS: atom_id res chain seq x y z
N MET A 1 -16.49 -12.72 -18.31
CA MET A 1 -15.09 -12.23 -18.28
C MET A 1 -14.24 -13.11 -19.17
N GLY A 2 -13.52 -12.53 -20.14
CA GLY A 2 -12.59 -13.28 -20.97
C GLY A 2 -11.44 -13.85 -20.14
N SER A 3 -10.88 -15.00 -20.54
CA SER A 3 -9.75 -15.66 -19.84
C SER A 3 -8.56 -14.71 -19.61
N TRP A 4 -8.34 -13.76 -20.52
CA TRP A 4 -7.31 -12.71 -20.43
C TRP A 4 -7.55 -11.68 -19.32
N GLN A 5 -8.80 -11.21 -19.14
CA GLN A 5 -9.13 -10.26 -18.07
C GLN A 5 -8.92 -10.87 -16.69
N ARG A 6 -9.28 -12.16 -16.53
CA ARG A 6 -9.08 -12.90 -15.27
C ARG A 6 -7.60 -13.04 -14.93
N LYS A 7 -6.75 -13.36 -15.91
CA LYS A 7 -5.30 -13.43 -15.73
C LYS A 7 -4.70 -12.07 -15.35
N ALA A 8 -5.13 -11.00 -16.00
CA ALA A 8 -4.66 -9.65 -15.71
C ALA A 8 -5.08 -9.16 -14.32
N LEU A 9 -6.30 -9.49 -13.87
CA LEU A 9 -6.76 -9.25 -12.51
C LEU A 9 -5.93 -10.03 -11.48
N ILE A 10 -5.69 -11.32 -11.70
CA ILE A 10 -4.86 -12.13 -10.81
C ILE A 10 -3.43 -11.56 -10.75
N ALA A 11 -2.87 -11.17 -11.89
CA ALA A 11 -1.53 -10.58 -11.96
C ALA A 11 -1.42 -9.24 -11.21
N LEU A 12 -2.52 -8.51 -11.03
CA LEU A 12 -2.56 -7.26 -10.26
C LEU A 12 -2.84 -7.51 -8.77
N PHE A 13 -3.82 -8.36 -8.45
CA PHE A 13 -4.24 -8.64 -7.07
C PHE A 13 -3.21 -9.47 -6.30
N TYR A 14 -2.45 -10.32 -6.98
CA TYR A 14 -1.41 -11.13 -6.36
C TYR A 14 -0.30 -10.27 -5.72
N PRO A 15 0.41 -9.40 -6.47
CA PRO A 15 1.43 -8.54 -5.87
C PRO A 15 0.82 -7.57 -4.86
N PHE A 16 -0.41 -7.10 -5.08
CA PHE A 16 -1.08 -6.22 -4.13
C PHE A 16 -1.36 -6.90 -2.77
N THR A 17 -1.86 -8.14 -2.79
CA THR A 17 -2.07 -8.94 -1.58
C THR A 17 -0.74 -9.20 -0.86
N LEU A 18 0.30 -9.52 -1.63
CA LEU A 18 1.64 -9.77 -1.09
C LEU A 18 2.18 -8.53 -0.38
N LEU A 19 2.02 -7.34 -0.96
CA LEU A 19 2.38 -6.07 -0.30
C LEU A 19 1.62 -5.85 1.00
N MET A 20 0.34 -6.16 1.04
CA MET A 20 -0.49 -6.02 2.24
C MET A 20 -0.02 -6.94 3.37
N ILE A 21 0.32 -8.19 3.04
CA ILE A 21 0.88 -9.17 3.98
C ILE A 21 2.24 -8.69 4.50
N VAL A 22 3.12 -8.21 3.61
CA VAL A 22 4.45 -7.72 4.01
C VAL A 22 4.32 -6.49 4.91
N ALA A 23 3.47 -5.53 4.58
CA ALA A 23 3.24 -4.35 5.43
C ALA A 23 2.71 -4.73 6.82
N GLY A 24 1.76 -5.67 6.89
CA GLY A 24 1.25 -6.21 8.16
C GLY A 24 2.33 -6.94 8.96
N PHE A 25 3.17 -7.72 8.28
CA PHE A 25 4.30 -8.41 8.91
C PHE A 25 5.34 -7.42 9.44
N THR A 26 5.64 -6.35 8.70
CA THR A 26 6.51 -5.26 9.18
C THR A 26 5.95 -4.62 10.44
N ALA A 27 4.64 -4.31 10.48
CA ALA A 27 4.01 -3.79 11.70
C ALA A 27 4.13 -4.77 12.86
N PHE A 28 3.86 -6.05 12.62
CA PHE A 28 3.97 -7.10 13.63
C PHE A 28 5.38 -7.21 14.20
N VAL A 29 6.41 -7.22 13.35
CA VAL A 29 7.82 -7.27 13.78
C VAL A 29 8.14 -6.05 14.66
N LEU A 30 7.74 -4.84 14.26
CA LEU A 30 7.96 -3.64 15.07
C LEU A 30 7.26 -3.71 16.44
N LEU A 31 6.05 -4.27 16.50
CA LEU A 31 5.36 -4.49 17.78
C LEU A 31 6.08 -5.52 18.67
N VAL A 32 6.67 -6.57 18.08
CA VAL A 32 7.49 -7.55 18.83
C VAL A 32 8.75 -6.92 19.43
N PHE A 33 9.31 -5.90 18.77
CA PHE A 33 10.44 -5.10 19.27
C PHE A 33 10.02 -3.96 20.22
N ASP A 34 8.78 -3.98 20.72
CA ASP A 34 8.25 -3.00 21.69
C ASP A 34 8.21 -1.55 21.17
N PHE A 35 8.17 -1.36 19.84
CA PHE A 35 7.89 -0.05 19.27
C PHE A 35 6.43 0.33 19.48
N SER A 36 6.17 1.64 19.62
CA SER A 36 4.79 2.13 19.75
C SER A 36 3.90 1.69 18.59
N THR A 37 2.65 1.35 18.87
CA THR A 37 1.65 0.96 17.85
C THR A 37 1.53 2.00 16.75
N PHE A 38 1.65 3.28 17.12
CA PHE A 38 1.61 4.39 16.18
C PHE A 38 2.81 4.42 15.23
N PHE A 39 4.03 4.16 15.72
CA PHE A 39 5.23 4.02 14.88
C PHE A 39 5.11 2.82 13.94
N ALA A 40 4.71 1.66 14.46
CA ALA A 40 4.51 0.44 13.67
C ALA A 40 3.49 0.63 12.54
N ALA A 41 2.34 1.26 12.85
CA ALA A 41 1.31 1.58 11.87
C ALA A 41 1.82 2.58 10.81
N THR A 42 2.57 3.61 11.22
CA THR A 42 3.13 4.61 10.31
C THR A 42 4.12 3.97 9.33
N VAL A 43 5.04 3.14 9.80
CA VAL A 43 6.01 2.45 8.95
C VAL A 43 5.31 1.52 7.95
N ALA A 44 4.31 0.76 8.41
CA ALA A 44 3.54 -0.12 7.54
C ALA A 44 2.73 0.64 6.48
N LEU A 45 2.11 1.76 6.86
CA LEU A 45 1.40 2.66 5.94
C LEU A 45 2.34 3.26 4.91
N CYS A 46 3.50 3.80 5.32
CA CYS A 46 4.49 4.34 4.39
C CYS A 46 5.01 3.28 3.41
N PHE A 47 5.33 2.09 3.92
CA PHE A 47 5.79 0.98 3.08
C PHE A 47 4.73 0.54 2.08
N PHE A 48 3.50 0.36 2.54
CA PHE A 48 2.37 0.01 1.69
C PHE A 48 2.12 1.07 0.62
N SER A 49 2.15 2.35 1.00
CA SER A 49 1.88 3.45 0.08
C SER A 49 2.92 3.56 -1.03
N PHE A 50 4.21 3.55 -0.65
CA PHE A 50 5.31 3.59 -1.62
C PHE A 50 5.23 2.40 -2.59
N SER A 51 4.95 1.21 -2.05
CA SER A 51 4.83 -0.01 -2.86
C SER A 51 3.60 0.01 -3.78
N ALA A 52 2.46 0.50 -3.29
CA ALA A 52 1.23 0.62 -4.08
C ALA A 52 1.39 1.62 -5.22
N THR A 53 2.12 2.73 -4.99
CA THR A 53 2.47 3.70 -6.02
C THR A 53 3.36 3.10 -7.10
N ILE A 54 4.40 2.35 -6.73
CA ILE A 54 5.24 1.61 -7.69
C ILE A 54 4.40 0.60 -8.48
N LEU A 55 3.54 -0.15 -7.81
CA LEU A 55 2.71 -1.16 -8.45
C LEU A 55 1.74 -0.53 -9.45
N TYR A 56 1.14 0.62 -9.11
CA TYR A 56 0.29 1.37 -10.02
C TYR A 56 1.07 1.85 -11.26
N LEU A 57 2.32 2.30 -11.10
CA LEU A 57 3.15 2.72 -12.24
C LEU A 57 3.47 1.54 -13.18
N ILE A 58 3.83 0.38 -12.62
CA ILE A 58 4.13 -0.83 -13.39
C ILE A 58 2.89 -1.35 -14.13
N PHE A 59 1.74 -1.39 -13.44
CA PHE A 59 0.50 -1.95 -13.99
C PHE A 59 -0.40 -0.93 -14.70
N ARG A 60 0.00 0.35 -14.80
CA ARG A 60 -0.73 1.40 -15.50
C ARG A 60 -1.31 0.99 -16.87
N PRO A 61 -0.57 0.32 -17.78
CA PRO A 61 -1.14 -0.11 -19.07
C PRO A 61 -2.23 -1.19 -18.91
N VAL A 62 -2.05 -2.13 -17.97
CA VAL A 62 -3.02 -3.21 -17.68
C VAL A 62 -4.28 -2.66 -17.01
N ILE A 63 -4.12 -1.73 -16.08
CA ILE A 63 -5.21 -1.07 -15.35
C ILE A 63 -6.08 -0.22 -16.30
N LYS A 64 -5.47 0.46 -17.29
CA LYS A 64 -6.20 1.18 -18.33
C LYS A 64 -7.04 0.25 -19.21
N LEU A 65 -6.54 -0.95 -19.50
CA LEU A 65 -7.25 -1.96 -20.31
C LEU A 65 -8.45 -2.58 -19.57
N LEU A 66 -8.43 -2.59 -18.24
CA LEU A 66 -9.45 -3.19 -17.38
C LEU A 66 -10.51 -2.19 -16.87
N ASP A 67 -10.40 -0.90 -17.22
CA ASP A 67 -11.29 0.20 -16.78
C ASP A 67 -11.43 0.38 -15.24
N VAL A 68 -10.56 -0.28 -14.47
CA VAL A 68 -10.50 -0.18 -12.99
C VAL A 68 -9.54 0.90 -12.50
N ARG A 69 -9.15 1.81 -13.40
CA ARG A 69 -8.14 2.85 -13.14
C ARG A 69 -8.51 3.75 -11.97
N TRP A 70 -9.77 4.14 -11.87
CA TRP A 70 -10.22 5.06 -10.82
C TRP A 70 -10.21 4.41 -9.43
N ILE A 71 -10.55 3.13 -9.34
CA ILE A 71 -10.56 2.39 -8.08
C ILE A 71 -9.13 2.23 -7.57
N PHE A 72 -8.21 1.80 -8.43
CA PHE A 72 -6.81 1.58 -8.04
C PHE A 72 -6.11 2.90 -7.72
N LEU A 73 -6.33 3.94 -8.53
CA LEU A 73 -5.80 5.28 -8.27
C LEU A 73 -6.35 5.84 -6.96
N GLY A 74 -7.66 5.72 -6.70
CA GLY A 74 -8.28 6.20 -5.47
C GLY A 74 -7.71 5.52 -4.24
N LEU A 75 -7.46 4.21 -4.31
CA LEU A 75 -6.83 3.44 -3.23
C LEU A 75 -5.39 3.90 -2.95
N VAL A 76 -4.58 4.09 -4.00
CA VAL A 76 -3.20 4.59 -3.89
C VAL A 76 -3.18 5.99 -3.29
N VAL A 77 -4.03 6.90 -3.77
CA VAL A 77 -4.11 8.27 -3.26
C VAL A 77 -4.57 8.29 -1.80
N ALA A 78 -5.57 7.47 -1.43
CA ALA A 78 -6.01 7.37 -0.05
C ALA A 78 -4.90 6.85 0.87
N ALA A 79 -4.16 5.82 0.43
CA ALA A 79 -3.01 5.30 1.15
C ALA A 79 -1.91 6.37 1.31
N ASP A 80 -1.61 7.13 0.25
CA ASP A 80 -0.58 8.18 0.27
C ASP A 80 -0.97 9.32 1.22
N VAL A 81 -2.22 9.78 1.17
CA VAL A 81 -2.70 10.82 2.08
C VAL A 81 -2.63 10.34 3.53
N LEU A 82 -3.07 9.10 3.82
CA LEU A 82 -2.97 8.53 5.16
C LEU A 82 -1.51 8.37 5.62
N ALA A 83 -0.63 7.92 4.73
CA ALA A 83 0.79 7.78 5.02
C ALA A 83 1.45 9.14 5.31
N ILE A 84 1.16 10.18 4.52
CA ILE A 84 1.68 11.55 4.74
C ILE A 84 1.14 12.12 6.06
N LEU A 85 -0.16 11.93 6.35
CA LEU A 85 -0.74 12.38 7.61
C LEU A 85 -0.14 11.64 8.81
N SER A 86 0.02 10.32 8.72
CA SER A 86 0.63 9.49 9.77
C SER A 86 2.09 9.86 9.98
N LEU A 87 2.84 10.04 8.90
CA LEU A 87 4.25 10.46 8.96
C LEU A 87 4.38 11.88 9.50
N GLY A 88 3.55 12.81 9.04
CA GLY A 88 3.54 14.19 9.51
C GLY A 88 3.21 14.29 11.00
N THR A 89 2.23 13.51 11.47
CA THR A 89 1.90 13.42 12.90
C THR A 89 2.99 12.73 13.71
N LEU A 90 3.70 11.74 13.14
CA LEU A 90 4.88 11.12 13.76
C LEU A 90 6.07 12.06 13.87
N LEU A 91 6.32 12.89 12.84
CA LEU A 91 7.36 13.91 12.87
C LEU A 91 7.00 15.07 13.81
N LEU A 92 5.72 15.47 13.86
CA LEU A 92 5.21 16.48 14.80
C LEU A 92 5.26 16.01 16.26
N ARG A 93 5.02 14.72 16.51
CA ARG A 93 5.24 14.07 17.81
C ARG A 93 6.71 13.73 18.05
N GLY A 94 7.57 13.92 17.05
CA GLY A 94 8.81 13.20 16.90
C GLY A 94 9.67 13.25 18.13
N ILE A 95 10.38 12.15 18.42
CA ILE A 95 11.60 12.23 19.23
C ILE A 95 11.32 13.01 20.54
N VAL A 96 10.21 12.68 21.20
CA VAL A 96 9.94 13.00 22.61
C VAL A 96 9.99 11.69 23.38
#